data_AF-A0A7J4DFY5-F1
#
_entry.id   AF-A0A7J4DFY5-F1
#
_cell.length_a   1.000
_cell.length_b   1.000
_cell.length_c   1.000
_cell.angle_alpha   90.00
_cell.angle_beta   90.00
_cell.angle_gamma   90.00
#
_symmetry.space_group_name_H-M   'P 1'
#
loop_
_entity.id
_entity.type
_entity.pdbx_description
1 polymer ?
#
loop_
_entity_poly.entity_id
_entity_poly.type
_entity_poly.pdbx_seq_one_letter_code
_entity_poly.pdbx_strand_id
1 'polypeptide(L)'
;MTAMLLPLLLSVIAPASLLAPVGAQDDPPGYAPEDIWSDEYVSQIFPWGNPQDERVQFRMYHDYFTMKDRMQFLADRNPDIISFHEGLIGGINSRGNEMGSDDYEGWYYNHASPWVKITADVTGGDCNDFVGDCGNYADRPDVMFVGNHHAREWMSYTVPMLFIETLVYYYGQAGVDNDGDGLIDEDGWDGIDNDGDCLRLDASIQDYNGDGVACGPGDLGVDEDFSEQFITDLVNSREIYVIPMLNVDGNRYDREEYCGETAWENCRTSGWRKNLR
;
A
#
# COMPACT_ATOMS: atom_id res chain seq x y z
N MET A 1 77.56 -2.71 -37.67
CA MET A 1 77.24 -3.74 -36.66
C MET A 1 77.99 -3.36 -35.39
N THR A 2 77.37 -3.50 -34.21
CA THR A 2 77.81 -3.06 -32.85
C THR A 2 77.54 -1.59 -32.44
N ALA A 3 76.33 -1.07 -32.69
CA ALA A 3 75.85 0.15 -32.02
C ALA A 3 74.33 0.20 -31.78
N MET A 4 73.66 -0.95 -31.63
CA MET A 4 72.20 -1.02 -31.36
C MET A 4 71.83 -2.17 -30.42
N LEU A 5 72.57 -2.36 -29.32
CA LEU A 5 72.25 -3.41 -28.32
C LEU A 5 72.08 -2.86 -26.89
N LEU A 6 72.37 -1.58 -26.65
CA LEU A 6 72.25 -0.95 -25.34
C LEU A 6 70.93 -0.18 -25.11
N PRO A 7 70.26 0.43 -26.11
CA PRO A 7 68.95 1.04 -25.89
C PRO A 7 67.83 -0.01 -25.77
N LEU A 8 68.03 -1.21 -26.35
CA LEU A 8 67.06 -2.30 -26.35
C LEU A 8 67.09 -3.11 -25.04
N LEU A 9 68.23 -3.16 -24.33
CA LEU A 9 68.33 -3.89 -23.06
C LEU A 9 67.78 -3.08 -21.86
N LEU A 10 67.74 -1.75 -21.94
CA LEU A 10 67.10 -0.90 -20.92
C LEU A 10 65.56 -0.84 -21.04
N SER A 11 64.99 -1.24 -22.19
CA SER A 11 63.53 -1.26 -22.37
C SER A 11 62.87 -2.57 -21.96
N VAL A 12 63.65 -3.62 -21.67
CA VAL A 12 63.12 -4.98 -21.40
C VAL A 12 63.24 -5.37 -19.91
N ILE A 13 63.99 -4.62 -19.09
CA ILE A 13 64.19 -4.91 -17.66
C ILE A 13 64.11 -3.62 -16.82
N ALA A 14 63.05 -2.84 -17.02
CA ALA A 14 62.59 -1.87 -16.02
C ALA A 14 61.50 -2.54 -15.17
N PRO A 15 61.60 -2.47 -13.84
CA PRO A 15 60.76 -3.24 -12.93
C PRO A 15 59.29 -2.84 -13.07
N ALA A 16 58.45 -3.87 -13.04
CA ALA A 16 57.05 -3.84 -12.69
C ALA A 16 56.86 -3.23 -11.29
N SER A 17 57.00 -1.92 -11.16
CA SER A 17 56.79 -1.17 -9.93
C SER A 17 56.21 0.19 -10.27
N LEU A 18 54.99 0.46 -9.76
CA LEU A 18 54.15 1.66 -9.92
C LEU A 18 52.96 1.56 -10.89
N LEU A 19 52.48 0.34 -11.18
CA LEU A 19 51.04 0.17 -10.96
C LEU A 19 50.95 -0.29 -9.51
N ALA A 20 50.66 0.65 -8.61
CA ALA A 20 49.87 0.23 -7.46
C ALA A 20 48.71 -0.58 -8.07
N PRO A 21 48.25 -1.69 -7.45
CA PRO A 21 46.85 -1.98 -7.68
C PRO A 21 46.17 -0.63 -7.43
N VAL A 22 45.42 -0.13 -8.40
CA VAL A 22 44.17 0.50 -8.00
C VAL A 22 43.55 -0.66 -7.23
N GLY A 23 43.82 -0.70 -5.91
CA GLY A 23 42.96 -1.44 -5.03
C GLY A 23 41.61 -0.94 -5.48
N ALA A 24 40.71 -1.87 -5.80
CA ALA A 24 39.30 -1.57 -5.73
C ALA A 24 39.21 -0.60 -4.55
N GLN A 25 38.93 0.66 -4.88
CA GLN A 25 38.68 1.64 -3.86
C GLN A 25 37.49 0.98 -3.21
N ASP A 26 37.71 0.30 -2.08
CA ASP A 26 36.66 -0.42 -1.37
C ASP A 26 35.54 0.60 -1.41
N ASP A 27 34.44 0.25 -2.11
CA ASP A 27 33.33 1.18 -2.27
C ASP A 27 33.10 1.73 -0.85
N PRO A 28 33.03 3.06 -0.68
CA PRO A 28 32.87 3.63 0.64
C PRO A 28 31.78 2.81 1.33
N PRO A 29 32.01 2.33 2.58
CA PRO A 29 31.08 1.41 3.21
C PRO A 29 29.70 2.00 3.03
N GLY A 30 28.82 1.27 2.34
CA GLY A 30 27.55 1.84 1.95
C GLY A 30 26.78 2.25 3.20
N TYR A 31 25.88 3.20 3.05
CA TYR A 31 25.14 3.71 4.19
C TYR A 31 24.27 2.62 4.78
N ALA A 32 24.12 2.61 6.10
CA ALA A 32 23.04 1.85 6.73
C ALA A 32 21.72 2.59 6.48
N PRO A 33 20.55 1.92 6.53
CA PRO A 33 19.27 2.58 6.32
C PRO A 33 19.06 3.76 7.27
N GLU A 34 19.43 3.60 8.54
CA GLU A 34 19.35 4.65 9.58
C GLU A 34 20.30 5.85 9.37
N ASP A 35 21.23 5.76 8.43
CA ASP A 35 22.09 6.89 8.06
C ASP A 35 21.42 7.82 7.02
N ILE A 36 20.38 7.32 6.32
CA ILE A 36 19.65 8.03 5.27
C ILE A 36 18.27 8.43 5.79
N TRP A 37 17.47 7.45 6.23
CA TRP A 37 16.06 7.63 6.53
C TRP A 37 15.77 7.65 8.04
N SER A 38 14.58 8.14 8.38
CA SER A 38 14.02 8.12 9.72
C SER A 38 13.84 6.70 10.28
N ASP A 39 13.92 6.59 11.61
CA ASP A 39 13.69 5.34 12.33
C ASP A 39 12.30 4.75 12.03
N GLU A 40 11.29 5.61 11.85
CA GLU A 40 9.91 5.23 11.50
C GLU A 40 9.82 4.56 10.13
N TYR A 41 10.41 5.15 9.09
CA TYR A 41 10.43 4.59 7.73
C TYR A 41 11.16 3.25 7.69
N VAL A 42 12.38 3.19 8.24
CA VAL A 42 13.19 1.96 8.30
C VAL A 42 12.46 0.85 9.06
N SER A 43 11.72 1.22 10.11
CA SER A 43 10.92 0.28 10.91
C SER A 43 9.55 -0.06 10.30
N GLN A 44 9.23 0.49 9.11
CA GLN A 44 7.93 0.38 8.44
C GLN A 44 6.78 0.68 9.41
N ILE A 45 6.89 1.81 10.10
CA ILE A 45 5.87 2.33 11.01
C ILE A 45 5.12 3.42 10.26
N PHE A 46 3.85 3.18 10.01
CA PHE A 46 3.01 4.17 9.35
C PHE A 46 2.70 5.34 10.28
N PRO A 47 2.59 6.57 9.75
CA PRO A 47 2.47 7.78 10.54
C PRO A 47 1.07 7.99 11.15
N TRP A 48 0.15 7.06 10.93
CA TRP A 48 -1.21 7.08 11.46
C TRP A 48 -1.44 6.08 12.60
N GLY A 49 -2.44 6.39 13.43
CA GLY A 49 -2.87 5.50 14.49
C GLY A 49 -1.85 5.34 15.61
N ASN A 50 -2.03 4.28 16.41
CA ASN A 50 -1.11 3.94 17.48
C ASN A 50 -0.03 2.99 16.90
N PRO A 51 1.28 3.30 17.01
CA PRO A 51 2.34 2.42 16.52
C PRO A 51 2.38 1.03 17.20
N GLN A 52 1.75 0.88 18.37
CA GLN A 52 1.61 -0.41 19.05
C GLN A 52 0.34 -1.18 18.65
N ASP A 53 -0.55 -0.59 17.86
CA ASP A 53 -1.71 -1.29 17.32
C ASP A 53 -1.32 -2.01 16.02
N GLU A 54 -1.00 -3.30 16.16
CA GLU A 54 -0.55 -4.15 15.05
C GLU A 54 -1.56 -4.20 13.89
N ARG A 55 -2.86 -3.99 14.13
CA ARG A 55 -3.87 -4.03 13.06
C ARG A 55 -3.84 -2.76 12.23
N VAL A 56 -3.79 -1.61 12.90
CA VAL A 56 -3.71 -0.29 12.25
C VAL A 56 -2.36 -0.09 11.56
N GLN A 57 -1.32 -0.77 12.05
CA GLN A 57 0.01 -0.82 11.45
C GLN A 57 0.16 -1.95 10.41
N PHE A 58 -0.93 -2.61 10.02
CA PHE A 58 -0.96 -3.66 8.98
C PHE A 58 -0.06 -4.88 9.23
N ARG A 59 0.36 -5.10 10.48
CA ARG A 59 1.07 -6.30 10.94
C ARG A 59 0.12 -7.44 11.29
N MET A 60 -1.18 -7.15 11.37
CA MET A 60 -2.24 -8.13 11.61
C MET A 60 -3.50 -7.83 10.80
N TYR A 61 -4.08 -8.87 10.21
CA TYR A 61 -5.31 -8.79 9.42
C TYR A 61 -6.55 -8.45 10.23
N HIS A 62 -7.19 -7.31 9.97
CA HIS A 62 -8.50 -6.96 10.53
C HIS A 62 -9.52 -8.10 10.41
N ASP A 63 -10.34 -8.28 11.44
CA ASP A 63 -11.61 -9.00 11.34
C ASP A 63 -12.74 -8.04 10.91
N TYR A 64 -13.93 -8.59 10.66
CA TYR A 64 -15.08 -7.80 10.24
C TYR A 64 -15.36 -6.60 11.17
N PHE A 65 -15.33 -6.82 12.49
CA PHE A 65 -15.71 -5.79 13.46
C PHE A 65 -14.63 -4.71 13.58
N THR A 66 -13.37 -5.11 13.73
CA THR A 66 -12.24 -4.18 13.81
C THR A 66 -12.04 -3.38 12.52
N MET A 67 -12.28 -3.98 11.35
CA MET A 67 -12.26 -3.27 10.07
C MET A 67 -13.38 -2.23 10.01
N LYS A 68 -14.61 -2.65 10.30
CA LYS A 68 -15.78 -1.78 10.33
C LYS A 68 -15.59 -0.60 11.28
N ASP A 69 -15.18 -0.87 12.51
CA ASP A 69 -14.95 0.14 13.54
C ASP A 69 -13.87 1.13 13.11
N ARG A 70 -12.81 0.64 12.44
CA ARG A 70 -11.76 1.51 11.90
C ARG A 70 -12.25 2.39 10.77
N MET A 71 -13.03 1.84 9.83
CA MET A 71 -13.62 2.61 8.72
C MET A 71 -14.56 3.71 9.24
N GLN A 72 -15.43 3.38 10.21
CA GLN A 72 -16.31 4.36 10.85
C GLN A 72 -15.48 5.45 11.57
N PHE A 73 -14.44 5.05 12.31
CA PHE A 73 -13.55 5.99 12.99
C PHE A 73 -12.88 6.98 12.03
N LEU A 74 -12.43 6.50 10.86
CA LEU A 74 -11.85 7.36 9.83
C LEU A 74 -12.88 8.30 9.23
N ALA A 75 -14.11 7.81 8.98
CA ALA A 75 -15.20 8.63 8.46
C ALA A 75 -15.61 9.75 9.43
N ASP A 76 -15.80 9.43 10.71
CA ASP A 76 -16.23 10.38 11.75
C ASP A 76 -15.24 11.53 11.93
N ARG A 77 -13.95 11.30 11.68
CA ARG A 77 -12.88 12.28 11.84
C ARG A 77 -12.61 13.11 10.59
N ASN A 78 -13.11 12.67 9.44
CA ASN A 78 -12.86 13.30 8.16
C ASN A 78 -14.18 13.49 7.37
N PRO A 79 -15.22 14.07 8.01
CA PRO A 79 -16.57 14.12 7.43
C PRO A 79 -16.67 14.96 6.15
N ASP A 80 -15.66 15.80 5.87
CA ASP A 80 -15.62 16.63 4.66
C ASP A 80 -15.27 15.82 3.41
N ILE A 81 -14.62 14.66 3.57
CA ILE A 81 -14.10 13.87 2.44
C ILE A 81 -14.51 12.41 2.43
N ILE A 82 -14.98 11.85 3.56
CA ILE A 82 -15.32 10.42 3.65
C ILE A 82 -16.68 10.21 4.32
N SER A 83 -17.48 9.32 3.73
CA SER A 83 -18.74 8.86 4.31
C SER A 83 -18.72 7.33 4.45
N PHE A 84 -19.15 6.84 5.60
CA PHE A 84 -19.23 5.41 5.91
C PHE A 84 -20.64 4.88 5.71
N HIS A 85 -20.72 3.67 5.16
CA HIS A 85 -21.96 3.00 4.80
C HIS A 85 -21.89 1.51 5.10
N GLU A 86 -23.05 0.89 5.30
CA GLU A 86 -23.18 -0.55 5.49
C GLU A 86 -24.25 -1.10 4.54
N GLY A 87 -23.84 -2.03 3.67
CA GLY A 87 -24.74 -2.62 2.70
C GLY A 87 -25.31 -1.55 1.75
N LEU A 88 -26.52 -1.80 1.25
CA LEU A 88 -27.25 -0.86 0.41
C LEU A 88 -28.60 -0.59 1.07
N ILE A 89 -29.18 0.59 0.85
CA ILE A 89 -30.51 0.92 1.39
C ILE A 89 -31.60 0.06 0.75
N GLY A 90 -31.43 -0.29 -0.53
CA GLY A 90 -32.40 -1.03 -1.31
C GLY A 90 -33.44 -0.13 -1.97
N GLY A 91 -34.42 -0.73 -2.63
CA GLY A 91 -35.37 -0.08 -3.52
C GLY A 91 -35.47 -0.80 -4.86
N ILE A 92 -35.88 -0.09 -5.90
CA ILE A 92 -35.97 -0.68 -7.24
C ILE A 92 -34.60 -0.60 -7.91
N ASN A 93 -33.96 -1.76 -8.09
CA ASN A 93 -32.67 -1.81 -8.77
C ASN A 93 -32.80 -1.54 -10.28
N SER A 94 -31.66 -1.44 -10.98
CA SER A 94 -31.61 -1.19 -12.43
C SER A 94 -32.29 -2.27 -13.29
N ARG A 95 -32.64 -3.43 -12.71
CA ARG A 95 -33.38 -4.51 -13.37
C ARG A 95 -34.89 -4.44 -13.12
N GLY A 96 -35.36 -3.46 -12.34
CA GLY A 96 -36.77 -3.30 -11.99
C GLY A 96 -37.23 -4.20 -10.84
N ASN A 97 -36.30 -4.83 -10.11
CA ASN A 97 -36.65 -5.66 -8.97
C ASN A 97 -36.64 -4.81 -7.70
N GLU A 98 -37.67 -4.97 -6.87
CA GLU A 98 -37.69 -4.46 -5.50
C GLU A 98 -36.73 -5.29 -4.65
N MET A 99 -35.81 -4.61 -3.97
CA MET A 99 -34.77 -5.19 -3.13
C MET A 99 -34.81 -4.51 -1.76
N GLY A 100 -34.69 -5.27 -0.68
CA GLY A 100 -34.45 -4.78 0.68
C GLY A 100 -32.97 -4.52 0.95
N SER A 101 -32.67 -3.94 2.11
CA SER A 101 -31.30 -3.76 2.60
C SER A 101 -30.65 -5.11 2.98
N ASP A 102 -31.46 -6.07 3.38
CA ASP A 102 -31.08 -7.44 3.78
C ASP A 102 -30.83 -8.38 2.59
N ASP A 103 -31.34 -8.07 1.40
CA ASP A 103 -31.15 -8.91 0.20
C ASP A 103 -29.67 -9.00 -0.27
N TYR A 104 -28.82 -8.11 0.23
CA TYR A 104 -27.39 -8.03 -0.12
C TYR A 104 -26.46 -8.60 0.96
N GLU A 105 -27.03 -9.08 2.06
CA GLU A 105 -26.27 -9.69 3.15
C GLU A 105 -25.87 -11.14 2.81
N GLY A 106 -24.93 -11.68 3.58
CA GLY A 106 -24.66 -13.12 3.55
C GLY A 106 -25.79 -13.93 4.19
N TRP A 107 -25.61 -15.25 4.29
CA TRP A 107 -26.65 -16.18 4.77
C TRP A 107 -26.42 -16.69 6.18
N TYR A 108 -25.19 -16.68 6.66
CA TYR A 108 -24.82 -17.33 7.93
C TYR A 108 -24.86 -16.34 9.08
N TYR A 109 -24.20 -15.19 8.91
CA TYR A 109 -24.21 -14.11 9.90
C TYR A 109 -25.15 -12.97 9.51
N ASN A 110 -25.54 -12.88 8.23
CA ASN A 110 -26.38 -11.80 7.69
C ASN A 110 -25.80 -10.42 8.05
N HIS A 111 -24.50 -10.23 7.78
CA HIS A 111 -23.85 -8.94 8.00
C HIS A 111 -23.81 -8.13 6.71
N ALA A 112 -24.19 -6.86 6.82
CA ALA A 112 -23.98 -5.88 5.77
C ALA A 112 -22.47 -5.63 5.57
N SER A 113 -22.06 -5.52 4.29
CA SER A 113 -20.68 -5.23 3.94
C SER A 113 -20.38 -3.75 4.18
N PRO A 114 -19.36 -3.39 4.98
CA PRO A 114 -18.99 -2.00 5.20
C PRO A 114 -18.26 -1.46 3.96
N TRP A 115 -18.53 -0.21 3.63
CA TRP A 115 -17.85 0.48 2.55
C TRP A 115 -17.79 1.98 2.83
N VAL A 116 -16.88 2.68 2.15
CA VAL A 116 -16.75 4.13 2.25
C VAL A 116 -16.79 4.78 0.87
N LYS A 117 -17.36 5.97 0.80
CA LYS A 117 -17.16 6.89 -0.31
C LYS A 117 -16.15 7.94 0.10
N ILE A 118 -15.15 8.20 -0.74
CA ILE A 118 -14.13 9.22 -0.56
C ILE A 118 -14.19 10.18 -1.74
N THR A 119 -14.49 11.45 -1.46
CA THR A 119 -14.49 12.56 -2.44
C THR A 119 -14.59 13.89 -1.70
N ALA A 120 -14.03 14.96 -2.25
CA ALA A 120 -14.15 16.29 -1.63
C ALA A 120 -15.62 16.77 -1.55
N ASP A 121 -16.06 17.30 -0.42
CA ASP A 121 -17.49 17.63 -0.19
C ASP A 121 -18.39 16.39 -0.36
N VAL A 122 -18.07 15.32 0.39
CA VAL A 122 -18.75 14.02 0.33
C VAL A 122 -20.23 14.08 0.71
N THR A 123 -20.64 15.11 1.47
CA THR A 123 -22.05 15.33 1.87
C THR A 123 -22.83 16.22 0.91
N GLY A 124 -22.15 16.84 -0.06
CA GLY A 124 -22.76 17.69 -1.08
C GLY A 124 -23.35 16.88 -2.24
N GLY A 125 -23.26 17.45 -3.45
CA GLY A 125 -23.66 16.79 -4.70
C GLY A 125 -25.09 16.26 -4.73
N ASP A 126 -25.35 15.37 -5.68
CA ASP A 126 -26.59 14.59 -5.74
C ASP A 126 -26.51 13.38 -4.80
N CYS A 127 -27.66 12.94 -4.29
CA CYS A 127 -27.77 11.73 -3.46
C CYS A 127 -28.53 10.61 -4.19
N ASN A 128 -28.12 9.38 -3.93
CA ASN A 128 -28.76 8.17 -4.46
C ASN A 128 -29.48 7.41 -3.33
N ASP A 129 -30.81 7.37 -3.40
CA ASP A 129 -31.63 6.73 -2.36
C ASP A 129 -31.44 5.20 -2.28
N PHE A 130 -31.06 4.54 -3.39
CA PHE A 130 -30.89 3.09 -3.44
C PHE A 130 -29.57 2.65 -2.79
N VAL A 131 -28.50 3.38 -3.08
CA VAL A 131 -27.16 3.13 -2.54
C VAL A 131 -27.05 3.71 -1.12
N GLY A 132 -27.67 4.86 -0.88
CA GLY A 132 -27.60 5.60 0.38
C GLY A 132 -26.51 6.67 0.43
N ASP A 133 -25.92 7.02 -0.71
CA ASP A 133 -24.76 7.90 -0.79
C ASP A 133 -25.11 9.31 -1.29
N CYS A 134 -24.26 10.27 -0.94
CA CYS A 134 -24.29 11.64 -1.42
C CYS A 134 -22.92 12.00 -2.02
N GLY A 135 -22.71 13.26 -2.40
CA GLY A 135 -21.46 13.69 -3.00
C GLY A 135 -21.26 13.14 -4.40
N ASN A 136 -22.34 12.95 -5.16
CA ASN A 136 -22.30 12.59 -6.57
C ASN A 136 -22.23 13.86 -7.45
N TYR A 137 -21.22 13.95 -8.30
CA TYR A 137 -20.85 15.10 -9.11
C TYR A 137 -20.64 14.65 -10.57
N ALA A 138 -21.41 15.24 -11.49
CA ALA A 138 -21.38 14.83 -12.90
C ALA A 138 -20.01 15.02 -13.60
N ASP A 139 -19.13 15.85 -13.05
CA ASP A 139 -17.79 16.14 -13.56
C ASP A 139 -16.68 15.30 -12.91
N ARG A 140 -16.99 14.46 -11.92
CA ARG A 140 -16.03 13.57 -11.26
C ARG A 140 -16.27 12.13 -11.69
N PRO A 141 -15.29 11.45 -12.31
CA PRO A 141 -15.45 10.05 -12.66
C PRO A 141 -15.34 9.16 -11.43
N ASP A 142 -16.17 8.11 -11.43
CA ASP A 142 -16.21 7.08 -10.39
C ASP A 142 -15.05 6.09 -10.51
N VAL A 143 -14.51 5.68 -9.36
CA VAL A 143 -13.56 4.58 -9.23
C VAL A 143 -14.04 3.67 -8.10
N MET A 144 -14.10 2.37 -8.34
CA MET A 144 -14.54 1.41 -7.33
C MET A 144 -13.47 0.34 -7.08
N PHE A 145 -13.03 0.24 -5.84
CA PHE A 145 -12.14 -0.80 -5.33
C PHE A 145 -12.93 -1.78 -4.48
N VAL A 146 -12.85 -3.06 -4.84
CA VAL A 146 -13.58 -4.12 -4.15
C VAL A 146 -12.65 -5.25 -3.78
N GLY A 147 -12.51 -5.48 -2.48
CA GLY A 147 -11.72 -6.53 -1.90
C GLY A 147 -12.55 -7.71 -1.40
N ASN A 148 -11.86 -8.82 -1.14
CA ASN A 148 -12.37 -10.04 -0.53
C ASN A 148 -13.66 -10.54 -1.17
N HIS A 149 -13.66 -10.73 -2.49
CA HIS A 149 -14.75 -11.46 -3.15
C HIS A 149 -14.78 -12.92 -2.68
N HIS A 150 -13.61 -13.48 -2.42
CA HIS A 150 -13.46 -14.79 -1.80
C HIS A 150 -12.96 -14.63 -0.37
N ALA A 151 -13.57 -15.39 0.53
CA ALA A 151 -13.34 -15.33 1.98
C ALA A 151 -11.86 -15.27 2.41
N ARG A 152 -10.95 -15.88 1.64
CA ARG A 152 -9.56 -16.15 2.01
C ARG A 152 -8.52 -15.26 1.34
N GLU A 153 -8.94 -14.38 0.45
CA GLU A 153 -8.04 -13.42 -0.22
C GLU A 153 -7.81 -12.24 0.72
N TRP A 154 -7.07 -12.46 1.81
CA TRP A 154 -7.04 -11.47 2.90
C TRP A 154 -6.29 -10.20 2.54
N MET A 155 -5.19 -10.34 1.78
CA MET A 155 -4.51 -9.18 1.20
C MET A 155 -5.44 -8.28 0.38
N SER A 156 -6.48 -8.85 -0.23
CA SER A 156 -7.41 -8.06 -1.04
C SER A 156 -8.33 -7.14 -0.24
N TYR A 157 -8.48 -7.31 1.08
CA TYR A 157 -9.12 -6.30 1.95
C TYR A 157 -8.10 -5.46 2.73
N THR A 158 -6.91 -5.99 2.99
CA THR A 158 -5.81 -5.25 3.61
C THR A 158 -5.36 -4.07 2.74
N VAL A 159 -5.15 -4.28 1.44
CA VAL A 159 -4.70 -3.22 0.52
C VAL A 159 -5.72 -2.07 0.42
N PRO A 160 -7.04 -2.32 0.26
CA PRO A 160 -8.04 -1.25 0.36
C PRO A 160 -8.04 -0.51 1.70
N MET A 161 -7.79 -1.18 2.83
CA MET A 161 -7.69 -0.50 4.12
C MET A 161 -6.45 0.39 4.19
N LEU A 162 -5.30 -0.07 3.70
CA LEU A 162 -4.09 0.74 3.60
C LEU A 162 -4.33 1.97 2.73
N PHE A 163 -4.97 1.78 1.57
CA PHE A 163 -5.34 2.86 0.68
C PHE A 163 -6.23 3.92 1.35
N ILE A 164 -7.22 3.51 2.16
CA ILE A 164 -8.06 4.47 2.90
C ILE A 164 -7.21 5.26 3.91
N GLU A 165 -6.34 4.59 4.68
CA GLU A 165 -5.47 5.26 5.67
C GLU A 165 -4.54 6.27 5.00
N THR A 166 -3.84 5.87 3.92
CA THR A 166 -2.92 6.74 3.19
C THR A 166 -3.65 7.96 2.64
N LEU A 167 -4.79 7.77 1.96
CA LEU A 167 -5.57 8.89 1.43
C LEU A 167 -6.01 9.85 2.53
N VAL A 168 -6.58 9.33 3.61
CA VAL A 168 -7.13 10.15 4.69
C VAL A 168 -6.02 10.88 5.45
N TYR A 169 -4.89 10.23 5.67
CA TYR A 169 -3.77 10.83 6.40
C TYR A 169 -3.17 12.01 5.61
N TYR A 170 -2.88 11.79 4.33
CA TYR A 170 -2.15 12.75 3.50
C TYR A 170 -3.04 13.78 2.77
N TYR A 171 -4.36 13.62 2.79
CA TYR A 171 -5.25 14.59 2.16
C TYR A 171 -5.05 16.01 2.73
N GLY A 172 -4.79 16.97 1.84
CA GLY A 172 -4.53 18.36 2.17
C GLY A 172 -3.09 18.67 2.59
N GLN A 173 -2.20 17.66 2.59
CA GLN A 173 -0.76 17.84 2.79
C GLN A 173 -0.04 18.05 1.44
N ALA A 174 1.18 18.58 1.48
CA ALA A 174 2.06 18.76 0.32
C ALA A 174 3.51 18.98 0.77
N GLY A 175 4.46 18.37 0.06
CA GLY A 175 5.89 18.49 0.35
C GLY A 175 6.22 17.97 1.76
N VAL A 176 5.67 16.81 2.09
CA VAL A 176 6.09 16.06 3.28
C VAL A 176 7.39 15.36 2.91
N ASP A 177 8.32 15.30 3.87
CA ASP A 177 9.51 14.46 3.83
C ASP A 177 9.14 13.24 4.67
N ASN A 178 8.56 12.23 4.02
CA ASN A 178 7.82 11.16 4.69
C ASN A 178 8.68 9.94 5.06
N ASP A 179 9.91 9.90 4.57
CA ASP A 179 10.94 8.94 4.92
C ASP A 179 12.08 9.56 5.75
N GLY A 180 12.27 10.89 5.74
CA GLY A 180 13.12 11.64 6.66
C GLY A 180 14.54 11.92 6.16
N ASP A 181 14.79 11.78 4.86
CA ASP A 181 16.12 11.95 4.26
C ASP A 181 16.45 13.44 3.95
N GLY A 182 15.44 14.31 4.02
CA GLY A 182 15.53 15.76 3.81
C GLY A 182 15.18 16.23 2.40
N LEU A 183 14.76 15.35 1.52
CA LEU A 183 14.20 15.63 0.20
C LEU A 183 12.65 15.46 0.24
N ILE A 184 11.98 15.76 -0.87
CA ILE A 184 10.52 15.73 -1.00
C ILE A 184 10.09 15.33 -2.43
N ASP A 185 8.92 14.71 -2.57
CA ASP A 185 8.29 14.28 -3.83
C ASP A 185 9.25 13.45 -4.73
N GLU A 186 9.81 12.37 -4.18
CA GLU A 186 10.93 11.63 -4.77
C GLU A 186 10.49 10.44 -5.60
N ASP A 187 9.90 9.44 -4.93
CA ASP A 187 9.63 8.13 -5.51
C ASP A 187 8.12 7.83 -5.54
N GLY A 188 7.56 8.00 -6.75
CA GLY A 188 6.19 7.56 -6.98
C GLY A 188 6.07 6.04 -6.82
N TRP A 189 4.85 5.54 -6.59
CA TRP A 189 4.58 4.09 -6.64
C TRP A 189 4.64 3.52 -8.07
N ASP A 190 5.84 3.50 -8.65
CA ASP A 190 6.12 2.97 -9.99
C ASP A 190 7.21 1.87 -9.99
N GLY A 191 7.77 1.55 -8.83
CA GLY A 191 8.77 0.52 -8.63
C GLY A 191 10.16 0.92 -9.11
N ILE A 192 10.45 2.22 -9.11
CA ILE A 192 11.70 2.78 -9.61
C ILE A 192 12.25 3.77 -8.59
N ASP A 193 13.47 3.51 -8.11
CA ASP A 193 14.34 4.46 -7.43
C ASP A 193 14.70 5.64 -8.37
N ASN A 194 13.96 6.75 -8.25
CA ASN A 194 14.03 7.99 -9.02
C ASN A 194 15.13 8.93 -8.49
N ASP A 195 15.40 8.94 -7.19
CA ASP A 195 16.37 9.85 -6.53
C ASP A 195 17.76 9.20 -6.32
N GLY A 196 17.84 7.86 -6.36
CA GLY A 196 19.05 7.05 -6.28
C GLY A 196 19.52 6.74 -4.86
N ASP A 197 18.69 6.87 -3.83
CA ASP A 197 19.07 6.67 -2.43
C ASP A 197 19.22 5.19 -2.02
N CYS A 198 18.45 4.27 -2.61
CA CYS A 198 18.67 2.82 -2.42
C CYS A 198 20.07 2.42 -2.89
N LEU A 199 20.53 3.00 -4.00
CA LEU A 199 21.87 2.76 -4.53
C LEU A 199 22.99 3.30 -3.61
N ARG A 200 22.67 4.17 -2.64
CA ARG A 200 23.62 4.66 -1.63
C ARG A 200 23.82 3.66 -0.48
N LEU A 201 22.90 2.72 -0.30
CA LEU A 201 23.02 1.66 0.70
C LEU A 201 24.19 0.72 0.42
N ASP A 202 24.64 0.01 1.46
CA ASP A 202 25.56 -1.11 1.31
C ASP A 202 24.97 -2.19 0.39
N ALA A 203 25.76 -2.68 -0.57
CA ALA A 203 25.29 -3.65 -1.56
C ALA A 203 24.73 -4.94 -0.94
N SER A 204 25.06 -5.25 0.32
CA SER A 204 24.51 -6.40 1.06
C SER A 204 23.08 -6.20 1.59
N ILE A 205 22.57 -4.96 1.57
CA ILE A 205 21.24 -4.59 2.09
C ILE A 205 20.33 -3.94 1.04
N GLN A 206 20.79 -3.81 -0.20
CA GLN A 206 19.97 -3.31 -1.33
C GLN A 206 18.83 -4.25 -1.73
N ASP A 207 18.94 -5.56 -1.43
CA ASP A 207 17.86 -6.56 -1.57
C ASP A 207 17.25 -6.77 -0.17
N TYR A 208 16.55 -5.74 0.32
CA TYR A 208 16.02 -5.68 1.67
C TYR A 208 14.90 -6.71 1.88
N ASN A 209 14.07 -6.93 0.86
CA ASN A 209 12.96 -7.89 0.91
C ASN A 209 13.40 -9.35 0.63
N GLY A 210 14.61 -9.55 0.11
CA GLY A 210 15.23 -10.86 -0.11
C GLY A 210 14.68 -11.63 -1.32
N ASP A 211 14.12 -10.93 -2.31
CA ASP A 211 13.58 -11.53 -3.53
C ASP A 211 14.64 -11.79 -4.61
N GLY A 212 15.87 -11.31 -4.40
CA GLY A 212 17.02 -11.48 -5.29
C GLY A 212 17.19 -10.37 -6.32
N VAL A 213 16.38 -9.30 -6.26
CA VAL A 213 16.50 -8.09 -7.07
C VAL A 213 16.92 -6.95 -6.14
N ALA A 214 18.15 -6.45 -6.29
CA ALA A 214 18.61 -5.30 -5.51
C ALA A 214 17.94 -4.01 -6.01
N CYS A 215 17.49 -3.17 -5.08
CA CYS A 215 16.73 -1.93 -5.34
C CYS A 215 15.56 -2.19 -6.29
N GLY A 216 14.81 -3.26 -6.01
CA GLY A 216 13.57 -3.62 -6.70
C GLY A 216 12.34 -3.18 -5.92
N PRO A 217 11.13 -3.31 -6.53
CA PRO A 217 9.89 -2.95 -5.86
C PRO A 217 9.73 -3.64 -4.50
N GLY A 218 9.53 -2.85 -3.45
CA GLY A 218 9.42 -3.32 -2.07
C GLY A 218 10.73 -3.44 -1.29
N ASP A 219 11.88 -3.10 -1.89
CA ASP A 219 13.08 -2.72 -1.13
C ASP A 219 12.95 -1.30 -0.57
N LEU A 220 13.83 -0.91 0.34
CA LEU A 220 13.89 0.47 0.86
C LEU A 220 14.56 1.38 -0.18
N GLY A 221 14.04 2.59 -0.39
CA GLY A 221 14.59 3.55 -1.36
C GLY A 221 14.14 3.32 -2.81
N VAL A 222 12.93 2.77 -3.04
CA VAL A 222 12.40 2.51 -4.39
C VAL A 222 10.98 3.05 -4.63
N ASP A 223 10.18 3.27 -3.58
CA ASP A 223 8.75 3.61 -3.68
C ASP A 223 8.32 4.46 -2.45
N GLU A 224 9.16 5.41 -2.05
CA GLU A 224 9.02 6.31 -0.89
C GLU A 224 8.76 7.76 -1.28
N ASP A 225 8.29 8.55 -0.32
CA ASP A 225 8.10 9.97 -0.54
C ASP A 225 7.32 10.38 -1.80
N PHE A 226 6.25 9.63 -2.07
CA PHE A 226 5.29 9.98 -3.11
C PHE A 226 4.64 11.34 -2.84
N SER A 227 4.19 12.01 -3.89
CA SER A 227 3.58 13.33 -3.74
C SER A 227 2.21 13.32 -3.03
N GLU A 228 2.09 13.97 -1.87
CA GLU A 228 0.79 14.13 -1.19
C GLU A 228 -0.16 15.05 -1.95
N GLN A 229 0.38 15.97 -2.76
CA GLN A 229 -0.45 16.82 -3.62
C GLN A 229 -1.23 15.96 -4.62
N PHE A 230 -0.64 14.88 -5.12
CA PHE A 230 -1.33 13.93 -5.98
C PHE A 230 -2.54 13.29 -5.28
N ILE A 231 -2.43 12.95 -3.99
CA ILE A 231 -3.55 12.43 -3.18
C ILE A 231 -4.68 13.47 -3.09
N THR A 232 -4.32 14.72 -2.81
CA THR A 232 -5.30 15.81 -2.70
C THR A 232 -6.05 16.01 -4.02
N ASP A 233 -5.33 16.01 -5.14
CA ASP A 233 -5.92 16.15 -6.47
C ASP A 233 -6.78 14.94 -6.86
N LEU A 234 -6.37 13.74 -6.44
CA LEU A 234 -7.14 12.51 -6.64
C LEU A 234 -8.50 12.59 -5.92
N VAL A 235 -8.53 12.92 -4.63
CA VAL A 235 -9.77 13.04 -3.84
C VAL A 235 -10.67 14.18 -4.34
N ASN A 236 -10.08 15.29 -4.80
CA ASN A 236 -10.83 16.43 -5.33
C ASN A 236 -11.47 16.17 -6.69
N SER A 237 -10.90 15.25 -7.48
CA SER A 237 -11.29 15.03 -8.87
C SER A 237 -11.97 13.69 -9.13
N ARG A 238 -12.19 12.86 -8.11
CA ARG A 238 -12.79 11.52 -8.24
C ARG A 238 -13.85 11.27 -7.18
N GLU A 239 -14.73 10.34 -7.49
CA GLU A 239 -15.58 9.67 -6.51
C GLU A 239 -15.05 8.25 -6.31
N ILE A 240 -14.50 8.00 -5.14
CA ILE A 240 -13.78 6.75 -4.86
C ILE A 240 -14.62 5.92 -3.89
N TYR A 241 -15.06 4.76 -4.36
CA TYR A 241 -15.82 3.80 -3.58
C TYR A 241 -14.89 2.68 -3.16
N VAL A 242 -14.72 2.48 -1.86
CA VAL A 242 -13.84 1.43 -1.33
C VAL A 242 -14.67 0.46 -0.50
N ILE A 243 -14.70 -0.78 -0.95
CA ILE A 243 -15.39 -1.91 -0.30
C ILE A 243 -14.30 -2.93 0.08
N PRO A 244 -13.64 -2.79 1.24
CA PRO A 244 -12.51 -3.66 1.57
C PRO A 244 -12.91 -5.13 1.65
N MET A 245 -14.02 -5.44 2.32
CA MET A 245 -14.49 -6.81 2.49
C MET A 245 -15.91 -6.99 1.95
N LEU A 246 -16.04 -7.45 0.70
CA LEU A 246 -17.35 -7.73 0.11
C LEU A 246 -17.97 -9.02 0.66
N ASN A 247 -17.16 -10.06 0.88
CA ASN A 247 -17.64 -11.36 1.37
C ASN A 247 -17.43 -11.49 2.89
N VAL A 248 -18.10 -10.62 3.65
CA VAL A 248 -17.95 -10.56 5.11
C VAL A 248 -18.34 -11.88 5.78
N ASP A 249 -19.45 -12.49 5.38
CA ASP A 249 -19.93 -13.76 5.93
C ASP A 249 -18.94 -14.89 5.65
N GLY A 250 -18.43 -14.99 4.42
CA GLY A 250 -17.46 -16.00 4.05
C GLY A 250 -16.15 -15.83 4.80
N ASN A 251 -15.63 -14.60 4.91
CA ASN A 251 -14.39 -14.33 5.66
C ASN A 251 -14.53 -14.77 7.12
N ARG A 252 -15.60 -14.35 7.78
CA ARG A 252 -15.88 -14.71 9.17
C ARG A 252 -16.06 -16.22 9.34
N TYR A 253 -16.86 -16.85 8.51
CA TYR A 253 -17.09 -18.29 8.59
C TYR A 253 -15.79 -19.08 8.41
N ASP A 254 -14.90 -18.61 7.54
CA ASP A 254 -13.61 -19.26 7.36
C ASP A 254 -12.72 -19.21 8.62
N ARG A 255 -12.72 -18.06 9.30
CA ARG A 255 -11.94 -17.79 10.52
C ARG A 255 -12.54 -18.44 11.75
N GLU A 256 -13.84 -18.35 11.93
CA GLU A 256 -14.53 -18.70 13.18
C GLU A 256 -14.91 -20.20 13.20
N GLU A 257 -15.30 -20.78 12.06
CA GLU A 257 -15.92 -22.10 12.01
C GLU A 257 -15.12 -23.14 11.23
N TYR A 258 -14.55 -22.77 10.06
CA TYR A 258 -14.01 -23.76 9.14
C TYR A 258 -12.51 -24.07 9.32
N CYS A 259 -11.64 -23.04 9.37
CA CYS A 259 -10.19 -23.22 9.40
C CYS A 259 -9.47 -22.53 10.57
N GLY A 260 -10.07 -21.52 11.22
CA GLY A 260 -9.42 -20.77 12.30
C GLY A 260 -8.77 -19.46 11.84
N GLU A 261 -8.27 -18.68 12.79
CA GLU A 261 -7.62 -17.36 12.54
C GLU A 261 -6.36 -17.41 11.67
N THR A 262 -5.74 -18.58 11.50
CA THR A 262 -4.55 -18.80 10.67
C THR A 262 -4.89 -19.49 9.34
N ALA A 263 -6.16 -19.46 8.92
CA ALA A 263 -6.66 -20.22 7.78
C ALA A 263 -5.87 -20.03 6.47
N TRP A 264 -5.29 -18.84 6.29
CA TRP A 264 -4.46 -18.47 5.15
C TRP A 264 -3.09 -19.17 5.13
N GLU A 265 -2.56 -19.62 6.28
CA GLU A 265 -1.26 -20.31 6.38
C GLU A 265 -1.37 -21.84 6.35
N ASN A 266 -2.34 -22.40 7.08
CA ASN A 266 -2.26 -23.80 7.52
C ASN A 266 -3.43 -24.70 7.09
N CYS A 267 -4.44 -24.14 6.42
CA CYS A 267 -5.59 -24.92 6.00
C CYS A 267 -5.42 -25.38 4.54
N ARG A 268 -5.32 -26.69 4.28
CA ARG A 268 -5.07 -27.23 2.92
C ARG A 268 -6.33 -27.53 2.11
N THR A 269 -7.47 -27.80 2.76
CA THR A 269 -8.80 -27.96 2.11
C THR A 269 -9.48 -26.61 1.82
N SER A 270 -8.68 -25.56 1.96
CA SER A 270 -8.96 -24.14 1.83
C SER A 270 -9.01 -23.73 0.37
N GLY A 271 -10.09 -24.07 -0.31
CA GLY A 271 -10.30 -23.66 -1.70
C GLY A 271 -11.05 -22.33 -1.83
N TRP A 272 -11.19 -21.88 -3.08
CA TRP A 272 -12.07 -20.79 -3.52
C TRP A 272 -13.49 -21.00 -2.97
N ARG A 273 -13.90 -20.23 -1.95
CA ARG A 273 -15.27 -20.25 -1.42
C ARG A 273 -15.94 -18.90 -1.65
N LYS A 274 -16.93 -18.92 -2.56
CA LYS A 274 -18.00 -17.92 -2.60
C LYS A 274 -19.12 -18.39 -1.66
N ASN A 275 -19.85 -17.44 -1.07
CA ASN A 275 -20.98 -17.66 -0.15
C ASN A 275 -21.68 -19.00 -0.38
N LEU A 276 -21.54 -19.92 0.59
CA LEU A 276 -22.29 -21.18 0.60
C LEU A 276 -23.74 -20.86 0.96
N ARG A 277 -24.66 -21.30 0.11
CA ARG A 277 -26.07 -21.49 0.50
C ARG A 277 -26.19 -22.65 1.46
#